data_AF-A0A2N2EB18-F1
#
_entry.id   AF-A0A2N2EB18-F1
#
_cell.length_a   1.000
_cell.length_b   1.000
_cell.length_c   1.000
_cell.angle_alpha   90.00
_cell.angle_beta   90.00
_cell.angle_gamma   90.00
#
_symmetry.space_group_name_H-M   'P 1'
#
loop_
_entity.id
_entity.type
_entity.pdbx_description
1 polymer ?
#
loop_
_entity_poly.entity_id
_entity_poly.type
_entity_poly.pdbx_seq_one_letter_code
_entity_poly.pdbx_strand_id
1 'polypeptide(L)'
;MKKLLSYDFEYIQDINPILDESGKIQEYSPQENYSKKDSFELNKHGSGTFCKFSIHSKWSGVAGVYAFFIDDILVYIGQAADFAQRFNMGYGNISPKNCFIGGQSTNCKINKMVLDSIKSGHTVSVYFHRTHDYNKAERELIKYYKPQYNTALNNDLDTAQINTIRNQTTSSKQAEVVEIKNKSVNPSVSKVREFIQKEIEIAKAQGKKDLVIRSGDIHQTLKMANAMPTVCSAMRTLDGEYKYEVIEEPPKGNGSRLVFKYIFN
;
A
#
# COMPACT_ATOMS: atom_id res chain seq x y z
N MET A 1 -3.65 -15.56 -18.28
CA MET A 1 -2.23 -15.43 -17.90
C MET A 1 -1.91 -13.94 -17.80
N LYS A 2 -1.24 -13.48 -16.75
CA LYS A 2 -0.78 -12.08 -16.60
C LYS A 2 0.73 -12.04 -16.75
N LYS A 3 1.27 -10.94 -17.28
CA LYS A 3 2.71 -10.71 -17.37
C LYS A 3 3.09 -9.57 -16.42
N LEU A 4 4.02 -9.84 -15.51
CA LEU A 4 4.59 -8.86 -14.58
C LEU A 4 6.09 -8.77 -14.85
N LEU A 5 6.56 -7.63 -15.39
CA LEU A 5 7.89 -7.52 -16.00
C LEU A 5 8.15 -8.66 -17.01
N SER A 6 9.21 -9.44 -16.80
CA SER A 6 9.58 -10.61 -17.62
C SER A 6 8.95 -11.92 -17.13
N TYR A 7 8.11 -11.89 -16.09
CA TYR A 7 7.57 -13.09 -15.45
C TYR A 7 6.13 -13.36 -15.88
N ASP A 8 5.86 -14.59 -16.31
CA ASP A 8 4.53 -15.06 -16.66
C ASP A 8 3.83 -15.66 -15.44
N PHE A 9 2.66 -15.13 -15.12
CA PHE A 9 1.84 -15.49 -13.97
C PHE A 9 0.57 -16.22 -14.43
N GLU A 10 0.45 -17.49 -14.01
CA GLU A 10 -0.74 -18.31 -14.20
C GLU A 10 -1.86 -17.84 -13.27
N TYR A 11 -3.10 -17.77 -13.78
CA TYR A 11 -4.27 -17.57 -12.93
C TYR A 11 -4.53 -18.83 -12.10
N ILE A 12 -4.68 -18.68 -10.79
CA ILE A 12 -4.91 -19.80 -9.88
C ILE A 12 -6.38 -19.91 -9.55
N GLN A 13 -6.93 -18.86 -8.93
CA GLN A 13 -8.33 -18.77 -8.56
C GLN A 13 -8.66 -17.36 -8.04
N ASP A 14 -9.96 -17.08 -8.00
CA ASP A 14 -10.52 -16.12 -7.06
C ASP A 14 -10.62 -16.75 -5.66
N ILE A 15 -10.33 -15.95 -4.64
CA ILE A 15 -10.41 -16.36 -3.26
C ILE A 15 -11.87 -16.32 -2.83
N ASN A 16 -12.38 -17.49 -2.48
CA ASN A 16 -13.73 -17.68 -1.96
C ASN A 16 -13.63 -18.13 -0.50
N PRO A 17 -13.95 -17.26 0.47
CA PRO A 17 -14.04 -17.65 1.87
C PRO A 17 -15.09 -18.74 2.09
N ILE A 18 -14.88 -19.54 3.13
CA ILE A 18 -15.90 -20.47 3.62
C ILE A 18 -17.11 -19.65 4.08
N LEU A 19 -18.29 -20.05 3.65
CA LEU A 19 -19.57 -19.46 4.05
C LEU A 19 -20.21 -20.29 5.17
N ASP A 20 -20.96 -19.64 6.03
CA ASP A 20 -21.86 -20.29 6.98
C ASP A 20 -23.15 -20.78 6.30
N GLU A 21 -24.01 -21.45 7.08
CA GLU A 21 -25.30 -21.98 6.60
C GLU A 21 -26.25 -20.91 6.06
N SER A 22 -26.04 -19.63 6.43
CA SER A 22 -26.81 -18.49 5.94
C SER A 22 -26.23 -17.86 4.66
N GLY A 23 -25.13 -18.41 4.14
CA GLY A 23 -24.43 -17.88 2.98
C GLY A 23 -23.56 -16.65 3.28
N LYS A 24 -23.32 -16.32 4.55
CA LYS A 24 -22.41 -15.23 4.94
C LYS A 24 -21.00 -15.75 5.15
N ILE A 25 -20.00 -14.89 5.00
CA ILE A 25 -18.60 -15.28 5.25
C ILE A 25 -18.46 -15.73 6.70
N GLN A 26 -17.93 -16.93 6.90
CA GLN A 26 -17.64 -17.45 8.22
C GLN A 26 -16.41 -16.74 8.81
N GLU A 27 -16.66 -15.80 9.72
CA GLU A 27 -15.65 -15.06 10.45
C GLU A 27 -15.27 -15.76 11.77
N TYR A 28 -14.00 -15.67 12.17
CA TYR A 28 -13.51 -16.19 13.46
C TYR A 28 -12.43 -15.31 14.08
N SER A 29 -12.24 -15.46 15.40
CA SER A 29 -11.31 -14.68 16.23
C SER A 29 -10.25 -15.60 16.84
N PRO A 30 -9.21 -16.02 16.09
CA PRO A 30 -8.21 -16.99 16.54
C PRO A 30 -7.43 -16.53 17.77
N GLN A 31 -7.29 -15.22 17.98
CA GLN A 31 -6.61 -14.66 19.15
C GLN A 31 -7.26 -15.08 20.48
N GLU A 32 -8.57 -15.34 20.49
CA GLU A 32 -9.28 -15.75 21.70
C GLU A 32 -8.90 -17.16 22.16
N ASN A 33 -8.41 -17.98 21.23
CA ASN A 33 -8.03 -19.37 21.45
C ASN A 33 -6.53 -19.52 21.77
N TYR A 34 -5.79 -18.42 21.95
CA TYR A 34 -4.39 -18.50 22.34
C TYR A 34 -4.26 -18.67 23.85
N SER A 35 -3.65 -19.78 24.28
CA SER A 35 -3.51 -20.12 25.71
C SER A 35 -2.70 -19.09 26.52
N LYS A 36 -1.89 -18.26 25.86
CA LYS A 36 -1.07 -17.21 26.48
C LYS A 36 -1.56 -15.80 26.12
N LYS A 37 -2.83 -15.63 25.77
CA LYS A 37 -3.37 -14.34 25.32
C LYS A 37 -3.19 -13.20 26.33
N ASP A 38 -3.21 -13.51 27.62
CA ASP A 38 -3.02 -12.51 28.68
C ASP A 38 -1.53 -12.16 28.91
N SER A 39 -0.61 -12.92 28.32
CA SER A 39 0.84 -12.72 28.46
C SER A 39 1.47 -11.90 27.33
N PHE A 40 0.74 -11.68 26.23
CA PHE A 40 1.27 -11.00 25.05
C PHE A 40 0.25 -10.02 24.51
N GLU A 41 0.73 -8.87 24.05
CA GLU A 41 -0.11 -7.94 23.31
C GLU A 41 -0.36 -8.43 21.87
N LEU A 42 -1.49 -8.03 21.31
CA LEU A 42 -1.78 -8.24 19.89
C LEU A 42 -0.82 -7.42 19.03
N ASN A 43 -0.39 -7.98 17.90
CA ASN A 43 0.29 -7.17 16.90
C ASN A 43 -0.70 -6.26 16.16
N LYS A 44 -0.19 -5.30 15.39
CA LYS A 44 -0.99 -4.30 14.64
C LYS A 44 -2.14 -4.87 13.80
N HIS A 45 -2.04 -6.12 13.37
CA HIS A 45 -3.03 -6.79 12.52
C HIS A 45 -3.77 -7.92 13.24
N GLY A 46 -3.46 -8.20 14.50
CA GLY A 46 -3.95 -9.38 15.22
C GLY A 46 -5.33 -9.27 15.88
N SER A 47 -5.90 -8.06 15.97
CA SER A 47 -7.24 -7.83 16.53
C SER A 47 -8.36 -8.15 15.54
N GLY A 48 -9.62 -8.16 15.97
CA GLY A 48 -10.77 -8.35 15.08
C GLY A 48 -10.92 -9.77 14.56
N THR A 49 -11.63 -9.91 13.44
CA THR A 49 -12.01 -11.19 12.83
C THR A 49 -11.20 -11.50 11.57
N PHE A 50 -11.23 -12.76 11.19
CA PHE A 50 -10.55 -13.33 10.03
C PHE A 50 -11.47 -14.31 9.30
N CYS A 51 -11.19 -14.60 8.03
CA CYS A 51 -11.91 -15.59 7.23
C CYS A 51 -11.08 -16.85 6.97
N LYS A 52 -11.75 -17.94 6.55
CA LYS A 52 -11.05 -19.14 6.09
C LYS A 52 -11.16 -19.27 4.58
N PHE A 53 -10.07 -19.62 3.92
CA PHE A 53 -10.04 -19.92 2.49
C PHE A 53 -8.89 -20.88 2.19
N SER A 54 -8.85 -21.43 0.99
CA SER A 54 -7.77 -22.31 0.56
C SER A 54 -7.53 -22.24 -0.93
N ILE A 55 -6.36 -22.73 -1.34
CA ILE A 55 -6.05 -23.09 -2.73
C ILE A 55 -5.90 -24.61 -2.85
N HIS A 56 -6.07 -25.12 -4.07
CA HIS A 56 -6.00 -26.56 -4.33
C HIS A 56 -4.64 -27.16 -3.93
N SER A 57 -4.66 -28.31 -3.26
CA SER A 57 -3.48 -29.07 -2.82
C SER A 57 -2.54 -29.55 -3.94
N LYS A 58 -2.90 -29.39 -5.22
CA LYS A 58 -2.02 -29.72 -6.35
C LYS A 58 -0.75 -28.84 -6.37
N TRP A 59 -0.79 -27.72 -5.63
CA TRP A 59 0.31 -26.77 -5.48
C TRP A 59 1.23 -27.09 -4.28
N SER A 60 1.01 -28.20 -3.58
CA SER A 60 1.90 -28.65 -2.51
C SER A 60 3.30 -28.95 -3.05
N GLY A 61 4.33 -28.52 -2.31
CA GLY A 61 5.74 -28.65 -2.70
C GLY A 61 6.17 -27.77 -3.88
N VAL A 62 5.31 -26.88 -4.38
CA VAL A 62 5.65 -26.01 -5.52
C VAL A 62 6.16 -24.66 -5.03
N ALA A 63 7.40 -24.33 -5.40
CA ALA A 63 8.03 -23.05 -5.08
C ALA A 63 7.77 -21.97 -6.16
N GLY A 64 7.73 -20.70 -5.74
CA GLY A 64 7.56 -19.58 -6.65
C GLY A 64 7.14 -18.27 -6.00
N VAL A 65 6.67 -17.35 -6.84
CA VAL A 65 6.15 -16.03 -6.45
C VAL A 65 4.67 -15.97 -6.78
N TYR A 66 3.85 -15.48 -5.86
CA TYR A 66 2.43 -15.22 -6.08
C TYR A 66 2.12 -13.73 -6.01
N ALA A 67 1.03 -13.36 -6.67
CA ALA A 67 0.50 -12.01 -6.68
C ALA A 67 -0.99 -12.04 -6.36
N PHE A 68 -1.41 -11.18 -5.43
CA PHE A 68 -2.83 -10.89 -5.19
C PHE A 68 -3.25 -9.68 -6.00
N PHE A 69 -4.44 -9.79 -6.58
CA PHE A 69 -5.13 -8.71 -7.26
C PHE A 69 -6.46 -8.44 -6.57
N ILE A 70 -6.82 -7.17 -6.39
CA ILE A 70 -8.18 -6.75 -6.02
C ILE A 70 -8.74 -6.03 -7.25
N ASP A 71 -9.83 -6.56 -7.83
CA ASP A 71 -10.43 -6.02 -9.06
C ASP A 71 -9.37 -5.70 -10.13
N ASP A 72 -8.51 -6.68 -10.43
CA ASP A 72 -7.39 -6.57 -11.38
C ASP A 72 -6.27 -5.58 -11.03
N ILE A 73 -6.30 -4.94 -9.86
CA ILE A 73 -5.21 -4.09 -9.35
C ILE A 73 -4.21 -4.96 -8.56
N LEU A 74 -2.92 -4.91 -8.88
CA LEU A 74 -1.88 -5.63 -8.14
C LEU A 74 -1.68 -5.02 -6.75
N VAL A 75 -1.99 -5.76 -5.69
CA VAL A 75 -1.97 -5.21 -4.32
C VAL A 75 -0.95 -5.86 -3.38
N TYR A 76 -0.51 -7.09 -3.68
CA TYR A 76 0.49 -7.79 -2.90
C TYR A 76 1.27 -8.78 -3.76
N ILE A 77 2.56 -8.88 -3.51
CA ILE A 77 3.45 -9.90 -4.05
C ILE A 77 4.07 -10.65 -2.88
N GLY A 78 4.18 -11.97 -2.97
CA GLY A 78 4.89 -12.74 -1.96
C GLY A 78 5.54 -13.98 -2.56
N GLN A 79 6.48 -14.56 -1.83
CA GLN A 79 7.12 -15.81 -2.21
C GLN A 79 6.69 -16.99 -1.33
N ALA A 80 6.88 -18.20 -1.85
CA ALA A 80 6.70 -19.44 -1.12
C ALA A 80 7.68 -20.52 -1.60
N ALA A 81 8.27 -21.26 -0.66
CA ALA A 81 8.94 -22.53 -0.96
C ALA A 81 7.93 -23.66 -1.18
N ASP A 82 6.75 -23.55 -0.54
CA ASP A 82 5.58 -24.40 -0.77
C ASP A 82 4.34 -23.50 -0.85
N PHE A 83 3.80 -23.37 -2.07
CA PHE A 83 2.70 -22.46 -2.37
C PHE A 83 1.41 -22.85 -1.67
N ALA A 84 1.01 -24.13 -1.72
CA ALA A 84 -0.20 -24.60 -1.03
C ALA A 84 -0.08 -24.44 0.48
N GLN A 85 1.08 -24.77 1.06
CA GLN A 85 1.29 -24.62 2.50
C GLN A 85 1.21 -23.15 2.95
N ARG A 86 1.83 -22.22 2.20
CA ARG A 86 1.82 -20.78 2.53
C ARG A 86 0.39 -20.23 2.58
N PHE A 87 -0.48 -20.69 1.68
CA PHE A 87 -1.87 -20.28 1.64
C PHE A 87 -2.69 -21.02 2.70
N ASN A 88 -2.71 -22.34 2.68
CA ASN A 88 -3.66 -23.14 3.45
C ASN A 88 -3.33 -23.21 4.95
N MET A 89 -2.06 -23.06 5.33
CA MET A 89 -1.61 -23.02 6.74
C MET A 89 -1.19 -21.62 7.20
N GLY A 90 -1.11 -20.66 6.28
CA GLY A 90 -0.73 -19.28 6.56
C GLY A 90 -1.92 -18.33 6.40
N TYR A 91 -2.16 -17.87 5.19
CA TYR A 91 -3.16 -16.83 4.92
C TYR A 91 -4.60 -17.27 5.10
N GLY A 92 -4.94 -18.48 4.67
CA GLY A 92 -6.29 -19.02 4.68
C GLY A 92 -6.73 -19.61 6.01
N ASN A 93 -5.82 -19.75 6.98
CA ASN A 93 -6.11 -20.28 8.32
C ASN A 93 -5.15 -19.68 9.36
N ILE A 94 -5.60 -18.61 10.02
CA ILE A 94 -4.79 -17.84 10.95
C ILE A 94 -4.60 -18.60 12.26
N SER A 95 -3.37 -19.03 12.53
CA SER A 95 -3.00 -19.60 13.81
C SER A 95 -3.08 -18.55 14.95
N PRO A 96 -3.61 -18.89 16.14
CA PRO A 96 -3.74 -17.97 17.27
C PRO A 96 -2.47 -17.16 17.60
N LYS A 97 -1.30 -17.83 17.62
CA LYS A 97 0.00 -17.19 17.88
C LYS A 97 0.32 -16.06 16.90
N ASN A 98 -0.14 -16.14 15.65
CA ASN A 98 0.16 -15.11 14.64
C ASN A 98 -0.50 -13.77 14.94
N CYS A 99 -1.52 -13.73 15.79
CA CYS A 99 -2.19 -12.49 16.20
C CYS A 99 -1.40 -11.68 17.23
N PHE A 100 -0.39 -12.26 17.89
CA PHE A 100 0.35 -11.62 18.97
C PHE A 100 1.71 -11.10 18.52
N ILE A 101 2.32 -10.22 19.31
CA ILE A 101 3.71 -9.79 19.11
C ILE A 101 4.64 -11.02 19.12
N GLY A 102 5.57 -11.09 18.17
CA GLY A 102 6.42 -12.27 17.94
C GLY A 102 5.79 -13.35 17.05
N GLY A 103 4.53 -13.19 16.64
CA GLY A 103 3.87 -14.01 15.61
C GLY A 103 4.08 -13.50 14.18
N GLN A 104 3.59 -14.24 13.18
CA GLN A 104 3.65 -13.82 11.78
C GLN A 104 2.53 -12.83 11.42
N SER A 105 2.73 -11.55 11.74
CA SER A 105 1.77 -10.46 11.48
C SER A 105 1.33 -10.36 10.00
N THR A 106 2.18 -10.73 9.04
CA THR A 106 1.82 -10.74 7.61
C THR A 106 0.65 -11.68 7.33
N ASN A 107 0.51 -12.80 8.05
CA ASN A 107 -0.60 -13.72 7.83
C ASN A 107 -1.92 -13.03 8.18
N CYS A 108 -1.98 -12.37 9.33
CA CYS A 108 -3.13 -11.59 9.75
C CYS A 108 -3.44 -10.44 8.78
N LYS A 109 -2.41 -9.72 8.31
CA LYS A 109 -2.55 -8.62 7.35
C LYS A 109 -3.23 -9.08 6.05
N ILE A 110 -2.72 -10.15 5.45
CA ILE A 110 -3.22 -10.63 4.15
C ILE A 110 -4.62 -11.22 4.29
N ASN A 111 -4.91 -11.95 5.36
CA ASN A 111 -6.25 -12.46 5.59
C ASN A 111 -7.28 -11.35 5.80
N LYS A 112 -6.95 -10.32 6.60
CA LYS A 112 -7.82 -9.14 6.76
C LYS A 112 -8.05 -8.42 5.45
N MET A 113 -7.00 -8.21 4.66
CA MET A 113 -7.14 -7.63 3.32
C MET A 113 -8.15 -8.42 2.47
N VAL A 114 -8.07 -9.75 2.47
CA VAL A 114 -9.02 -10.61 1.76
C VAL A 114 -10.44 -10.42 2.31
N LEU A 115 -10.62 -10.53 3.63
CA LEU A 115 -11.92 -10.41 4.29
C LEU A 115 -12.58 -9.06 4.01
N ASP A 116 -11.85 -7.96 4.23
CA ASP A 116 -12.35 -6.60 4.10
C ASP A 116 -12.71 -6.29 2.63
N SER A 117 -11.91 -6.77 1.68
CA SER A 117 -12.14 -6.58 0.25
C SER A 117 -13.43 -7.28 -0.19
N ILE A 118 -13.59 -8.55 0.17
CA ILE A 118 -14.76 -9.34 -0.23
C ILE A 118 -16.03 -8.83 0.46
N LYS A 119 -15.96 -8.42 1.72
CA LYS A 119 -17.09 -7.76 2.41
C LYS A 119 -17.50 -6.45 1.76
N SER A 120 -16.56 -5.77 1.11
CA SER A 120 -16.81 -4.55 0.36
C SER A 120 -17.28 -4.81 -1.09
N GLY A 121 -17.48 -6.07 -1.47
CA GLY A 121 -17.96 -6.46 -2.80
C GLY A 121 -16.87 -6.57 -3.87
N HIS A 122 -15.59 -6.51 -3.49
CA HIS A 122 -14.47 -6.63 -4.42
C HIS A 122 -14.06 -8.09 -4.63
N THR A 123 -13.54 -8.39 -5.83
CA THR A 123 -12.98 -9.69 -6.16
C THR A 123 -11.51 -9.74 -5.77
N VAL A 124 -11.07 -10.82 -5.14
CA VAL A 124 -9.65 -11.05 -4.80
C VAL A 124 -9.12 -12.25 -5.57
N SER A 125 -8.25 -12.02 -6.54
CA SER A 125 -7.68 -13.05 -7.41
C SER A 125 -6.23 -13.34 -7.07
N VAL A 126 -5.81 -14.60 -7.23
CA VAL A 126 -4.43 -15.03 -7.03
C VAL A 126 -3.83 -15.56 -8.31
N TYR A 127 -2.61 -15.10 -8.57
CA TYR A 127 -1.79 -15.57 -9.67
C TYR A 127 -0.45 -16.09 -9.16
N PHE A 128 0.17 -17.00 -9.90
CA PHE A 128 1.42 -17.64 -9.49
C PHE A 128 2.42 -17.80 -10.64
N HIS A 129 3.68 -17.55 -10.34
CA HIS A 129 4.82 -17.81 -11.20
C HIS A 129 5.72 -18.84 -10.53
N ARG A 130 5.79 -20.04 -11.11
CA ARG A 130 6.65 -21.12 -10.63
C ARG A 130 8.11 -20.76 -10.91
N THR A 131 8.93 -20.73 -9.86
CA THR A 131 10.38 -20.49 -9.98
C THR A 131 11.10 -20.92 -8.71
N HIS A 132 12.35 -21.32 -8.84
CA HIS A 132 13.25 -21.53 -7.70
C HIS A 132 14.01 -20.25 -7.30
N ASP A 133 14.08 -19.25 -8.19
CA ASP A 133 14.69 -17.94 -7.90
C ASP A 133 13.63 -16.93 -7.41
N TYR A 134 12.75 -17.41 -6.52
CA TYR A 134 11.61 -16.62 -6.02
C TYR A 134 12.06 -15.39 -5.23
N ASN A 135 13.23 -15.44 -4.58
CA ASN A 135 13.81 -14.29 -3.86
C ASN A 135 14.14 -13.13 -4.80
N LYS A 136 14.73 -13.41 -5.97
CA LYS A 136 15.06 -12.37 -6.96
C LYS A 136 13.77 -11.82 -7.59
N ALA A 137 12.90 -12.71 -8.05
CA ALA A 137 11.65 -12.33 -8.69
C ALA A 137 10.76 -11.49 -7.75
N GLU A 138 10.57 -11.90 -6.50
CA GLU A 138 9.82 -11.15 -5.49
C GLU A 138 10.40 -9.74 -5.30
N ARG A 139 11.72 -9.63 -5.11
CA ARG A 139 12.39 -8.33 -4.91
C ARG A 139 12.22 -7.40 -6.12
N GLU A 140 12.44 -7.89 -7.34
CA GLU A 140 12.30 -7.10 -8.55
C GLU A 140 10.87 -6.61 -8.76
N LEU A 141 9.90 -7.51 -8.58
CA LEU A 141 8.48 -7.21 -8.74
C LEU A 141 8.00 -6.22 -7.68
N ILE A 142 8.35 -6.43 -6.42
CA ILE A 142 8.02 -5.48 -5.35
C ILE A 142 8.68 -4.15 -5.67
N LYS A 143 9.98 -4.11 -5.99
CA LYS A 143 10.73 -2.88 -6.33
C LYS A 143 10.13 -2.09 -7.48
N TYR A 144 9.58 -2.77 -8.47
CA TYR A 144 8.98 -2.10 -9.60
C TYR A 144 7.55 -1.64 -9.32
N TYR A 145 6.69 -2.53 -8.80
CA TYR A 145 5.26 -2.29 -8.68
C TYR A 145 4.83 -1.62 -7.39
N LYS A 146 5.65 -1.72 -6.35
CA LYS A 146 5.44 -1.05 -5.07
C LYS A 146 4.08 -1.36 -4.42
N PRO A 147 3.64 -2.64 -4.33
CA PRO A 147 2.25 -2.93 -3.99
C PRO A 147 1.92 -2.49 -2.56
N GLN A 148 0.71 -1.95 -2.38
CA GLN A 148 0.27 -1.34 -1.12
C GLN A 148 0.37 -2.26 0.11
N TYR A 149 0.21 -3.58 -0.04
CA TYR A 149 0.30 -4.52 1.08
C TYR A 149 1.69 -5.14 1.26
N ASN A 150 2.70 -4.76 0.48
CA ASN A 150 4.09 -5.18 0.68
C ASN A 150 4.82 -4.39 1.77
N THR A 151 4.10 -3.81 2.73
CA THR A 151 4.57 -2.97 3.87
C THR A 151 5.59 -3.57 4.85
N ALA A 152 6.23 -4.70 4.51
CA ALA A 152 7.50 -5.14 5.12
C ALA A 152 8.70 -5.11 4.13
N LEU A 153 8.49 -4.51 2.95
CA LEU A 153 9.45 -4.11 1.92
C LEU A 153 9.13 -2.72 1.34
N ASN A 154 8.09 -2.02 1.83
CA ASN A 154 7.78 -0.62 1.46
C ASN A 154 8.52 0.43 2.32
N ASN A 155 9.59 0.03 3.02
CA ASN A 155 10.63 1.01 3.35
C ASN A 155 11.36 1.49 2.09
N ASP A 156 11.10 0.90 0.91
CA ASP A 156 11.66 1.36 -0.36
C ASP A 156 10.64 1.85 -1.42
N LEU A 157 9.31 1.67 -1.27
CA LEU A 157 8.44 1.59 -2.46
C LEU A 157 7.08 2.35 -2.56
N ASP A 158 6.29 2.65 -1.52
CA ASP A 158 4.85 3.08 -1.59
C ASP A 158 4.40 4.38 -2.35
N THR A 159 5.09 4.91 -3.36
CA THR A 159 4.86 6.29 -3.90
C THR A 159 3.95 6.41 -5.14
N ALA A 160 3.70 5.35 -5.92
CA ALA A 160 3.41 5.55 -7.35
C ALA A 160 1.95 5.43 -7.86
N GLN A 161 1.00 4.73 -7.20
CA GLN A 161 -0.22 4.28 -7.91
C GLN A 161 -1.58 4.74 -7.37
N ILE A 162 -1.66 5.40 -6.21
CA ILE A 162 -2.95 5.90 -5.66
C ILE A 162 -3.59 7.00 -6.56
N ASN A 163 -2.85 7.63 -7.47
CA ASN A 163 -3.35 8.77 -8.27
C ASN A 163 -4.07 8.41 -9.56
N THR A 164 -4.00 7.17 -10.03
CA THR A 164 -4.57 6.82 -11.34
C THR A 164 -6.09 6.62 -11.28
N ILE A 165 -6.65 6.25 -10.13
CA ILE A 165 -8.06 5.84 -9.98
C ILE A 165 -9.03 7.03 -9.88
N ARG A 166 -8.56 8.22 -9.47
CA ARG A 166 -9.45 9.36 -9.19
C ARG A 166 -9.97 10.11 -10.43
N ASN A 167 -9.51 9.76 -11.65
CA ASN A 167 -9.68 10.59 -12.85
C ASN A 167 -10.67 10.08 -13.90
N GLN A 168 -11.46 9.02 -13.67
CA GLN A 168 -12.45 8.56 -14.68
C GLN A 168 -13.92 8.86 -14.37
N THR A 169 -14.28 9.26 -13.16
CA THR A 169 -15.65 9.65 -12.78
C THR A 169 -15.51 10.84 -11.83
N THR A 170 -15.97 12.06 -12.11
CA THR A 170 -17.18 12.47 -12.83
C THR A 170 -17.07 13.97 -13.07
N SER A 171 -17.18 14.39 -14.34
CA SER A 171 -17.68 15.71 -14.69
C SER A 171 -19.18 15.74 -14.41
N SER A 172 -19.62 16.41 -13.34
CA SER A 172 -20.76 17.34 -13.32
C SER A 172 -21.42 17.48 -11.94
N LYS A 173 -21.12 18.63 -11.32
CA LYS A 173 -22.01 19.56 -10.60
C LYS A 173 -23.02 19.07 -9.55
N GLN A 174 -22.73 19.59 -8.35
CA GLN A 174 -23.56 20.40 -7.43
C GLN A 174 -24.47 19.74 -6.39
N ALA A 175 -24.12 20.09 -5.14
CA ALA A 175 -24.94 20.43 -3.97
C ALA A 175 -25.76 19.32 -3.28
N GLU A 176 -25.32 18.92 -2.07
CA GLU A 176 -26.01 19.27 -0.82
C GLU A 176 -25.15 18.94 0.41
N VAL A 177 -25.31 19.71 1.48
CA VAL A 177 -24.54 19.67 2.73
C VAL A 177 -25.10 18.59 3.65
N VAL A 178 -24.27 17.63 4.09
CA VAL A 178 -24.48 16.95 5.39
C VAL A 178 -23.14 16.79 6.11
N GLU A 179 -23.15 17.29 7.33
CA GLU A 179 -22.08 17.42 8.31
C GLU A 179 -21.58 16.05 8.82
N ILE A 180 -20.30 15.72 8.59
CA ILE A 180 -19.62 14.62 9.31
C ILE A 180 -18.23 15.09 9.76
N LYS A 181 -18.01 15.02 11.07
CA LYS A 181 -16.75 15.32 11.78
C LYS A 181 -15.58 14.51 11.19
N ASN A 182 -14.71 15.14 10.40
CA ASN A 182 -13.51 14.49 9.85
C ASN A 182 -12.28 14.75 10.72
N LYS A 183 -11.68 13.67 11.24
CA LYS A 183 -10.32 13.63 11.80
C LYS A 183 -9.34 13.95 10.65
N SER A 184 -8.56 15.02 10.79
CA SER A 184 -7.66 15.52 9.74
C SER A 184 -6.52 14.54 9.44
N VAL A 185 -6.60 13.85 8.30
CA VAL A 185 -5.47 13.07 7.76
C VAL A 185 -4.59 14.02 6.95
N ASN A 186 -3.36 14.26 7.42
CA ASN A 186 -2.41 15.07 6.66
C ASN A 186 -2.06 14.39 5.33
N PRO A 187 -1.93 15.14 4.23
CA PRO A 187 -1.47 14.63 2.94
C PRO A 187 -0.12 13.89 3.05
N SER A 188 0.04 12.80 2.30
CA SER A 188 1.29 12.04 2.23
C SER A 188 2.41 12.80 1.52
N VAL A 189 3.67 12.40 1.72
CA VAL A 189 4.85 12.98 1.03
C VAL A 189 4.66 12.96 -0.50
N SER A 190 4.08 11.89 -1.05
CA SER A 190 3.76 11.77 -2.48
C SER A 190 2.83 12.88 -2.95
N LYS A 191 1.78 13.19 -2.17
CA LYS A 191 0.83 14.26 -2.49
C LYS A 191 1.47 15.63 -2.49
N VAL A 192 2.44 15.84 -1.60
CA VAL A 192 3.25 17.07 -1.57
C VAL A 192 4.16 17.16 -2.79
N ARG A 193 4.79 16.05 -3.23
CA ARG A 193 5.61 16.04 -4.46
C ARG A 193 4.79 16.32 -5.71
N GLU A 194 3.62 15.69 -5.85
CA GLU A 194 2.70 15.96 -6.97
C GLU A 194 2.27 17.44 -7.03
N PHE A 195 2.02 18.04 -5.86
CA PHE A 195 1.68 19.45 -5.77
C PHE A 195 2.85 20.32 -6.29
N ILE A 196 4.07 20.07 -5.83
CA ILE A 196 5.27 20.80 -6.28
C ILE A 196 5.49 20.61 -7.79
N GLN A 197 5.37 19.39 -8.31
CA GLN A 197 5.51 19.10 -9.75
C GLN A 197 4.45 19.84 -10.58
N LYS A 198 3.21 19.89 -10.12
CA LYS A 198 2.15 20.64 -10.81
C LYS A 198 2.45 22.14 -10.86
N GLU A 199 2.93 22.73 -9.77
CA GLU A 199 3.33 24.15 -9.74
C GLU A 199 4.51 24.43 -10.68
N ILE A 200 5.46 23.50 -10.79
CA ILE A 200 6.58 23.56 -11.74
C ILE A 200 6.06 23.55 -13.20
N GLU A 201 5.17 22.63 -13.54
CA GLU A 201 4.60 22.56 -14.90
C GLU A 201 3.78 23.81 -15.26
N ILE A 202 3.04 24.38 -14.31
CA ILE A 202 2.35 25.67 -14.49
C ILE A 202 3.36 26.80 -14.75
N ALA A 203 4.45 26.87 -13.98
CA ALA A 203 5.48 27.89 -14.15
C ALA A 203 6.19 27.77 -15.52
N LYS A 204 6.50 26.54 -15.96
CA LYS A 204 7.04 26.28 -17.31
C LYS A 204 6.07 26.68 -18.41
N ALA A 205 4.79 26.35 -18.28
CA ALA A 205 3.76 26.72 -19.25
C ALA A 205 3.58 28.26 -19.36
N GLN A 206 3.91 28.99 -18.29
CA GLN A 206 3.96 30.45 -18.27
C GLN A 206 5.27 31.03 -18.80
N GLY A 207 6.19 30.19 -19.31
CA GLY A 207 7.48 30.61 -19.85
C GLY A 207 8.51 31.03 -18.80
N LYS A 208 8.29 30.70 -17.52
CA LYS A 208 9.27 30.95 -16.46
C LYS A 208 10.43 29.96 -16.59
N LYS A 209 11.61 30.37 -16.15
CA LYS A 209 12.83 29.54 -16.12
C LYS A 209 13.10 28.92 -14.75
N ASP A 210 12.36 29.36 -13.74
CA ASP A 210 12.48 28.85 -12.39
C ASP A 210 11.17 29.01 -11.61
N LEU A 211 11.10 28.31 -10.48
CA LEU A 211 10.06 28.45 -9.47
C LEU A 211 10.70 28.45 -8.09
N VAL A 212 10.47 29.54 -7.35
CA VAL A 212 10.82 29.64 -5.93
C VAL A 212 9.61 29.21 -5.10
N ILE A 213 9.79 28.23 -4.22
CA ILE A 213 8.72 27.72 -3.37
C ILE A 213 9.19 27.54 -1.93
N ARG A 214 8.33 27.93 -1.00
CA ARG A 214 8.57 27.84 0.44
C ARG A 214 7.74 26.72 1.06
N SER A 215 8.37 25.94 1.95
CA SER A 215 7.73 24.86 2.70
C SER A 215 6.48 25.31 3.45
N GLY A 216 6.53 26.48 4.12
CA GLY A 216 5.39 27.05 4.84
C GLY A 216 4.17 27.34 3.96
N ASP A 217 4.37 27.74 2.71
CA ASP A 217 3.28 28.08 1.79
C ASP A 217 2.58 26.80 1.30
N ILE A 218 3.34 25.72 1.08
CA ILE A 218 2.80 24.39 0.78
C ILE A 218 1.92 23.88 1.93
N HIS A 219 2.37 24.06 3.18
CA HIS A 219 1.59 23.69 4.37
C HIS A 219 0.25 24.43 4.43
N GLN A 220 0.26 25.73 4.14
CA GLN A 220 -0.96 26.56 4.12
C GLN A 220 -1.90 26.16 2.98
N THR A 221 -1.37 26.02 1.76
CA THR A 221 -2.15 25.67 0.57
C THR A 221 -2.78 24.29 0.68
N LEU A 222 -2.07 23.31 1.25
CA LEU A 222 -2.58 21.95 1.47
C LEU A 222 -3.33 21.77 2.80
N LYS A 223 -3.54 22.85 3.57
CA LYS A 223 -4.21 22.85 4.89
C LYS A 223 -3.67 21.77 5.84
N MET A 224 -2.35 21.60 5.87
CA MET A 224 -1.68 20.56 6.68
C MET A 224 -1.49 21.04 8.12
N ALA A 225 -1.81 20.19 9.11
CA ALA A 225 -1.60 20.48 10.53
C ALA A 225 -0.46 19.63 11.10
N ASN A 226 0.59 20.25 11.66
CA ASN A 226 1.71 19.56 12.32
C ASN A 226 2.42 18.48 11.46
N ALA A 227 2.51 18.69 10.14
CA ALA A 227 3.02 17.70 9.19
C ALA A 227 4.52 17.83 8.85
N MET A 228 5.32 18.36 9.77
CA MET A 228 6.77 18.38 9.63
C MET A 228 7.34 17.06 10.17
N PRO A 229 8.14 16.27 9.42
CA PRO A 229 9.03 16.65 8.29
C PRO A 229 8.52 16.34 6.87
N THR A 230 7.25 15.98 6.69
CA THR A 230 6.67 15.47 5.44
C THR A 230 6.92 16.39 4.23
N VAL A 231 6.75 17.70 4.39
CA VAL A 231 6.92 18.68 3.29
C VAL A 231 8.40 18.90 2.94
N CYS A 232 9.27 19.10 3.93
CA CYS A 232 10.69 19.30 3.67
C CYS A 232 11.35 18.04 3.07
N SER A 233 10.90 16.85 3.50
CA SER A 233 11.33 15.60 2.87
C SER A 233 10.88 15.54 1.41
N ALA A 234 9.63 15.90 1.10
CA ALA A 234 9.12 15.94 -0.28
C ALA A 234 9.93 16.89 -1.18
N MET A 235 10.25 18.09 -0.69
CA MET A 235 11.04 19.08 -1.44
C MET A 235 12.45 18.59 -1.76
N ARG A 236 13.13 17.94 -0.80
CA ARG A 236 14.51 17.40 -0.99
C ARG A 236 14.58 16.16 -1.86
N THR A 237 13.51 15.36 -1.86
CA THR A 237 13.46 14.08 -2.56
C THR A 237 12.66 14.16 -3.85
N LEU A 238 12.46 15.37 -4.38
CA LEU A 238 12.06 15.58 -5.77
C LEU A 238 13.20 15.20 -6.76
N ASP A 239 14.33 14.72 -6.23
CA ASP A 239 15.60 14.60 -6.93
C ASP A 239 15.64 13.41 -7.90
N GLY A 240 16.17 13.67 -9.10
CA GLY A 240 16.18 12.77 -10.26
C GLY A 240 15.52 13.36 -11.52
N GLU A 241 14.62 14.35 -11.36
CA GLU A 241 13.90 14.98 -12.49
C GLU A 241 14.09 16.50 -12.59
N TYR A 242 14.48 17.20 -11.50
CA TYR A 242 14.58 18.67 -11.48
C TYR A 242 15.80 19.16 -10.69
N LYS A 243 16.57 20.10 -11.27
CA LYS A 243 17.65 20.80 -10.55
C LYS A 243 17.05 21.84 -9.61
N TYR A 244 17.60 21.97 -8.40
CA TYR A 244 17.17 23.01 -7.46
C TYR A 244 18.36 23.63 -6.70
N GLU A 245 18.16 24.86 -6.23
CA GLU A 245 19.04 25.59 -5.32
C GLU A 245 18.33 25.83 -4.00
N VAL A 246 19.05 25.72 -2.88
CA VAL A 246 18.54 26.06 -1.55
C VAL A 246 18.71 27.56 -1.33
N ILE A 247 17.59 28.29 -1.20
CA ILE A 247 17.59 29.74 -1.00
C ILE A 247 17.61 30.11 0.48
N GLU A 248 16.84 29.38 1.31
CA GLU A 248 16.82 29.55 2.76
C GLU A 248 16.65 28.19 3.43
N GLU A 249 17.46 27.90 4.46
CA GLU A 249 17.37 26.67 5.26
C GLU A 249 17.44 27.01 6.75
N PRO A 250 16.47 26.55 7.58
CA PRO A 250 16.53 26.79 9.01
C PRO A 250 17.70 26.04 9.65
N PRO A 251 18.22 26.46 10.82
CA PRO A 251 19.41 25.87 11.45
C PRO A 251 19.35 24.36 11.73
N LYS A 252 18.14 23.80 11.82
CA LYS A 252 17.88 22.36 12.02
C LYS A 252 17.52 21.61 10.73
N GLY A 253 17.70 22.24 9.57
CA GLY A 253 17.49 21.70 8.23
C GLY A 253 16.03 21.56 7.76
N ASN A 254 15.11 21.27 8.66
CA ASN A 254 13.68 21.14 8.35
C ASN A 254 12.86 22.24 9.06
N GLY A 255 11.97 22.90 8.31
CA GLY A 255 11.02 23.87 8.88
C GLY A 255 10.24 24.64 7.83
N SER A 256 9.25 25.42 8.28
CA SER A 256 8.38 26.23 7.41
C SER A 256 9.12 27.35 6.66
N ARG A 257 10.34 27.69 7.09
CA ARG A 257 11.21 28.67 6.43
C ARG A 257 12.12 28.05 5.35
N LEU A 258 12.06 26.75 5.12
CA LEU A 258 12.82 26.13 4.04
C LEU A 258 12.30 26.64 2.68
N VAL A 259 13.18 27.21 1.85
CA VAL A 259 12.87 27.76 0.52
C VAL A 259 13.79 27.16 -0.53
N PHE A 260 13.22 26.54 -1.56
CA PHE A 260 13.96 26.02 -2.72
C PHE A 260 13.60 26.79 -3.97
N LYS A 261 14.58 26.97 -4.85
CA LYS A 261 14.43 27.45 -6.21
C LYS A 261 14.65 26.29 -7.17
N TYR A 262 13.58 25.82 -7.81
CA TYR A 262 13.67 24.82 -8.87
C TYR A 262 13.98 25.50 -10.20
N ILE A 263 15.01 25.04 -10.90
CA ILE A 263 15.45 25.61 -12.17
C ILE A 263 14.99 24.69 -13.30
N PHE A 264 14.44 25.30 -14.34
CA PHE A 264 13.93 24.62 -15.53
C PHE A 264 14.94 24.80 -16.68
N ASN A 265 15.20 23.72 -17.42
CA ASN A 265 15.93 23.79 -18.68
C ASN A 265 14.98 24.18 -19.82
#